data_AF-A0A6I2L9L2-F1
#
_entry.id   AF-A0A6I2L9L2-F1
#
_cell.length_a   1.000
_cell.length_b   1.000
_cell.length_c   1.000
_cell.angle_alpha   90.00
_cell.angle_beta   90.00
_cell.angle_gamma   90.00
#
_symmetry.space_group_name_H-M   'P 1'
#
loop_
_entity.id
_entity.type
_entity.pdbx_description
1 polymer ?
#
loop_
_entity_poly.entity_id
_entity_poly.type
_entity_poly.pdbx_seq_one_letter_code
_entity_poly.pdbx_strand_id
1 'polypeptide(L)'
;MLQYANQTVTPYNSAAYLSDADGHILEKRYDNTTTHSLIVNGQLIGSSSDSYESFSTVYDTVTAVAASNSPGVYMVQTDSQTLQEIAKALWGDQNLWYLLAEANGGLTNPLKAGQELIV
;
A
#
# COMPACT_ATOMS: atom_id res chain seq x y z
N MET A 1 -42.68 35.63 -5.86
CA MET A 1 -41.94 35.48 -4.59
C MET A 1 -42.25 34.09 -4.06
N LEU A 2 -41.32 33.14 -4.19
CA LEU A 2 -41.48 31.79 -3.64
C LEU A 2 -40.72 31.74 -2.31
N GLN A 3 -41.47 31.54 -1.23
CA GLN A 3 -40.98 31.37 0.13
C GLN A 3 -40.53 29.92 0.28
N TYR A 4 -39.23 29.68 0.34
CA TYR A 4 -38.70 28.36 0.70
C TYR A 4 -38.73 28.23 2.22
N ALA A 5 -39.53 27.28 2.72
CA ALA A 5 -39.65 26.97 4.14
C ALA A 5 -38.32 26.39 4.65
N ASN A 6 -37.75 27.01 5.69
CA ASN A 6 -36.68 26.40 6.49
C ASN A 6 -37.29 25.24 7.28
N GLN A 7 -37.22 24.04 6.72
CA GLN A 7 -37.52 22.84 7.48
C GLN A 7 -36.43 22.66 8.53
N THR A 8 -36.78 22.81 9.80
CA THR A 8 -35.95 22.34 10.90
C THR A 8 -36.00 20.82 10.86
N VAL A 9 -35.20 20.23 9.97
CA VAL A 9 -34.90 18.81 10.02
C VAL A 9 -34.14 18.63 11.33
N THR A 10 -34.81 18.13 12.37
CA THR A 10 -34.13 17.50 13.50
C THR A 10 -33.10 16.55 12.90
N PRO A 11 -31.79 16.75 13.09
CA PRO A 11 -30.81 16.03 12.32
C PRO A 11 -31.00 14.55 12.64
N TYR A 12 -31.45 13.81 11.64
CA TYR A 12 -31.27 12.38 11.59
C TYR A 12 -29.76 12.18 11.58
N ASN A 13 -29.18 12.00 12.77
CA ASN A 13 -27.82 11.49 12.96
C ASN A 13 -26.79 12.10 11.99
N SER A 14 -26.51 13.40 12.15
CA SER A 14 -25.56 14.13 11.31
C SER A 14 -24.13 13.65 11.57
N ALA A 15 -23.61 12.82 10.66
CA ALA A 15 -22.20 12.47 10.59
C ALA A 15 -21.44 13.54 9.81
N ALA A 16 -20.28 13.96 10.31
CA ALA A 16 -19.33 14.79 9.58
C ALA A 16 -18.25 13.90 8.96
N TYR A 17 -17.83 14.22 7.74
CA TYR A 17 -16.87 13.42 6.99
C TYR A 17 -15.72 14.29 6.48
N LEU A 18 -14.50 13.75 6.53
CA LEU A 18 -13.34 14.29 5.82
C LEU A 18 -12.93 13.29 4.75
N SER A 19 -12.72 13.77 3.52
CA SER A 19 -12.31 12.93 2.40
C SER A 19 -11.05 13.45 1.70
N ASP A 20 -10.36 12.57 0.99
CA ASP A 20 -9.29 12.94 0.07
C ASP A 20 -9.85 13.48 -1.27
N ALA A 21 -8.94 13.81 -2.21
CA ALA A 21 -9.29 14.30 -3.54
C ALA A 21 -9.96 13.25 -4.43
N ASP A 22 -9.75 11.96 -4.13
CA ASP A 22 -10.35 10.81 -4.81
C ASP A 22 -11.71 10.41 -4.20
N GLY A 23 -12.13 11.08 -3.12
CA GLY A 23 -13.41 10.90 -2.46
C GLY A 23 -13.43 9.81 -1.39
N HIS A 24 -12.28 9.24 -1.02
CA HIS A 24 -12.23 8.28 0.08
C HIS A 24 -12.38 8.98 1.43
N ILE A 25 -13.12 8.38 2.34
CA ILE A 25 -13.34 8.92 3.68
C ILE A 25 -12.12 8.63 4.56
N LEU A 26 -11.43 9.68 4.98
CA LEU A 26 -10.31 9.60 5.92
C LEU A 26 -10.80 9.64 7.37
N GLU A 27 -11.91 10.34 7.61
CA GLU A 27 -12.47 10.46 8.93
C GLU A 27 -14.00 10.55 8.89
N LYS A 28 -14.66 9.86 9.82
CA LYS A 28 -16.08 9.99 10.11
C LYS A 28 -16.26 10.35 11.57
N ARG A 29 -16.87 11.50 11.84
CA ARG A 29 -17.32 11.89 13.18
C ARG A 29 -18.80 11.61 13.28
N TYR A 30 -19.17 10.74 14.20
CA TYR A 30 -20.55 10.39 14.43
C TYR A 30 -20.82 10.30 15.93
N ASP A 31 -21.74 11.13 16.40
CA ASP A 31 -22.02 11.30 17.82
C ASP A 31 -20.74 11.63 18.59
N ASN A 32 -20.32 10.79 19.56
CA ASN A 32 -19.08 10.95 20.32
C ASN A 32 -17.96 10.00 19.85
N THR A 33 -18.10 9.42 18.65
CA THR A 33 -17.10 8.52 18.06
C THR A 33 -16.47 9.16 16.84
N THR A 34 -15.14 9.23 16.84
CA THR A 34 -14.37 9.56 15.63
C THR A 34 -13.75 8.28 15.10
N THR A 35 -14.00 7.98 13.83
CA THR A 35 -13.37 6.87 13.13
C THR A 35 -12.41 7.40 12.09
N HIS A 36 -11.15 6.97 12.12
CA HIS A 36 -10.17 7.26 11.06
C HIS A 36 -9.99 6.04 10.17
N SER A 37 -9.72 6.25 8.89
CA SER A 37 -9.39 5.20 7.92
C SER A 37 -7.96 5.39 7.42
N LEU A 38 -7.21 4.30 7.34
CA LEU A 38 -5.88 4.27 6.72
C LEU A 38 -5.99 3.70 5.32
N ILE A 39 -5.61 4.49 4.33
CA ILE A 39 -5.66 4.12 2.92
C ILE A 39 -4.25 4.24 2.36
N VAL A 40 -3.77 3.20 1.68
CA VAL A 40 -2.44 3.16 1.05
C VAL A 40 -2.62 2.72 -0.40
N ASN A 41 -2.12 3.48 -1.36
CA ASN A 41 -2.28 3.22 -2.81
C ASN A 41 -3.75 3.01 -3.23
N GLY A 42 -4.69 3.72 -2.61
CA GLY A 42 -6.14 3.60 -2.88
C GLY A 42 -6.84 2.41 -2.21
N GLN A 43 -6.11 1.60 -1.43
CA GLN A 43 -6.68 0.46 -0.69
C GLN A 43 -6.87 0.79 0.80
N LEU A 44 -8.05 0.52 1.34
CA LEU A 44 -8.32 0.60 2.78
C LEU A 44 -7.57 -0.53 3.51
N ILE A 45 -6.64 -0.15 4.37
CA ILE A 45 -5.81 -1.05 5.18
C ILE A 45 -6.47 -1.33 6.54
N GLY A 46 -7.19 -0.35 7.08
CA GLY A 46 -7.93 -0.51 8.32
C GLY A 46 -8.53 0.79 8.81
N SER A 47 -9.26 0.71 9.92
CA SER A 47 -9.89 1.83 10.58
C SER A 47 -9.66 1.80 12.09
N SER A 48 -9.56 2.98 12.69
CA SER A 48 -9.41 3.20 14.12
C SER A 48 -10.56 4.02 14.69
N SER A 49 -10.89 3.81 15.96
CA SER A 49 -11.90 4.58 16.69
C SER A 49 -11.68 4.46 18.19
N ASP A 50 -12.40 5.25 18.98
CA ASP A 50 -12.27 5.26 20.45
C ASP A 50 -12.47 3.88 21.12
N SER A 51 -13.14 2.93 20.44
CA SER A 51 -13.49 1.61 20.99
C SER A 51 -13.06 0.42 20.13
N TYR A 52 -12.58 0.66 18.91
CA TYR A 52 -12.34 -0.40 17.94
C TYR A 52 -11.24 -0.03 16.96
N GLU A 53 -10.31 -0.97 16.80
CA GLU A 53 -9.20 -0.92 15.85
C GLU A 53 -9.29 -2.14 14.93
N SER A 54 -9.21 -1.91 13.62
CA SER A 54 -9.27 -2.97 12.61
C SER A 54 -7.94 -3.15 11.86
N PHE A 55 -6.88 -2.46 12.30
CA PHE A 55 -5.57 -2.61 11.67
C PHE A 55 -5.12 -4.06 11.79
N SER A 56 -5.18 -4.75 10.66
CA SER A 56 -4.59 -6.07 10.55
C SER A 56 -3.08 -5.88 10.54
N THR A 57 -2.39 -6.38 11.56
CA THR A 57 -0.92 -6.53 11.56
C THR A 57 -0.46 -7.62 10.61
N VAL A 58 -1.28 -8.03 9.64
CA VAL A 58 -0.79 -8.73 8.45
C VAL A 58 0.00 -7.70 7.64
N TYR A 59 1.17 -7.35 8.18
CA TYR A 59 2.40 -7.45 7.43
C TYR A 59 2.44 -8.89 6.88
N ASP A 60 1.64 -9.14 5.85
CA ASP A 60 2.13 -9.95 4.78
C ASP A 60 3.35 -9.16 4.35
N THR A 61 4.53 -9.61 4.82
CA THR A 61 5.68 -9.54 3.94
C THR A 61 5.11 -9.85 2.58
N VAL A 62 5.26 -8.94 1.62
CA VAL A 62 5.13 -9.32 0.22
C VAL A 62 6.17 -10.43 0.07
N THR A 63 5.77 -11.66 0.36
CA THR A 63 6.46 -12.85 -0.08
C THR A 63 6.24 -12.70 -1.57
N ALA A 64 7.32 -12.38 -2.24
CA ALA A 64 7.33 -11.83 -3.59
C ALA A 64 6.62 -12.68 -4.66
N VAL A 65 6.12 -13.85 -4.25
CA VAL A 65 5.12 -14.67 -4.93
C VAL A 65 3.82 -13.90 -5.28
N ALA A 66 3.29 -13.01 -4.41
CA ALA A 66 2.06 -12.28 -4.72
C ALA A 66 2.25 -11.11 -5.71
N ALA A 67 3.49 -10.62 -5.86
CA ALA A 67 3.88 -9.60 -6.85
C ALA A 67 4.30 -10.19 -8.20
N SER A 68 4.23 -11.53 -8.36
CA SER A 68 4.93 -12.29 -9.41
C SER A 68 4.41 -12.15 -10.85
N ASN A 69 3.53 -11.19 -11.18
CA ASN A 69 3.01 -11.05 -12.55
C ASN A 69 3.02 -9.62 -13.12
N SER A 70 3.63 -8.65 -12.44
CA SER A 70 3.90 -7.33 -13.02
C SER A 70 5.41 -7.11 -13.02
N PRO A 71 6.03 -6.62 -14.12
CA PRO A 71 7.44 -6.28 -14.10
C PRO A 71 7.66 -5.28 -12.97
N GLY A 72 8.32 -5.77 -11.92
CA GLY A 72 8.55 -5.04 -10.70
C GLY A 72 9.89 -4.34 -10.80
N VAL A 73 10.12 -3.44 -9.85
CA VAL A 73 11.43 -2.85 -9.65
C VAL A 73 11.94 -3.32 -8.28
N TYR A 74 13.13 -3.90 -8.26
CA TYR A 74 13.84 -4.26 -7.03
C TYR A 74 15.01 -3.30 -6.80
N MET A 75 15.05 -2.69 -5.61
CA MET A 75 16.14 -1.84 -5.20
C MET A 75 17.16 -2.66 -4.41
N VAL A 76 18.41 -2.70 -4.87
CA VAL A 76 19.50 -3.38 -4.18
C VAL A 76 19.73 -2.74 -2.81
N GLN A 77 19.79 -3.56 -1.77
CA GLN A 77 19.84 -3.08 -0.39
C GLN A 77 21.27 -2.82 0.10
N THR A 78 22.25 -3.58 -0.39
CA THR A 78 23.65 -3.48 0.02
C THR A 78 24.60 -3.70 -1.16
N ASP A 79 25.82 -3.17 -1.08
CA ASP A 79 26.87 -3.38 -2.10
C ASP A 79 27.35 -4.84 -2.19
N SER A 80 26.99 -5.67 -1.22
CA SER A 80 27.35 -7.09 -1.16
C SER A 80 26.25 -8.02 -1.65
N GLN A 81 25.08 -7.48 -1.99
CA GLN A 81 23.96 -8.29 -2.45
C GLN A 81 24.27 -8.92 -3.80
N THR A 82 23.85 -10.16 -3.97
CA THR A 82 24.02 -10.92 -5.21
C THR A 82 22.70 -11.16 -5.91
N LEU A 83 22.72 -11.34 -7.23
CA LEU A 83 21.51 -11.67 -8.00
C LEU A 83 20.86 -12.98 -7.51
N GLN A 84 21.67 -13.91 -6.99
CA GLN A 84 21.21 -15.18 -6.39
C GLN A 84 20.41 -14.94 -5.10
N GLU A 85 20.89 -14.08 -4.21
CA GLU A 85 20.17 -13.73 -2.98
C GLU A 85 18.86 -13.00 -3.28
N ILE A 86 18.88 -12.12 -4.30
CA ILE A 86 17.69 -11.39 -4.75
C ILE A 86 16.69 -12.37 -5.38
N ALA A 87 17.11 -13.27 -6.25
CA ALA A 87 16.24 -14.30 -6.85
C ALA A 87 15.62 -15.22 -5.78
N LYS A 88 16.39 -15.60 -4.75
CA LYS A 88 15.87 -16.36 -3.62
C LYS A 88 14.83 -15.57 -2.82
N ALA A 89 15.04 -14.28 -2.61
CA ALA A 89 14.08 -13.42 -1.92
C ALA A 89 12.78 -13.19 -2.73
N LEU A 90 12.90 -13.11 -4.07
CA LEU A 90 11.78 -12.85 -4.96
C LEU A 90 10.95 -14.10 -5.26
N TRP A 91 11.62 -15.20 -5.57
CA TRP A 91 10.97 -16.41 -6.11
C TRP A 91 11.21 -17.66 -5.27
N GLY A 92 11.95 -17.56 -4.16
CA GLY A 92 12.31 -18.70 -3.32
C GLY A 92 13.41 -19.58 -3.92
N ASP A 93 13.86 -19.31 -5.15
CA ASP A 93 14.89 -20.07 -5.85
C ASP A 93 16.03 -19.18 -6.35
N GLN A 94 17.21 -19.40 -5.78
CA GLN A 94 18.44 -18.69 -6.15
C GLN A 94 18.91 -19.01 -7.58
N ASN A 95 18.49 -20.14 -8.15
CA ASN A 95 18.90 -20.57 -9.49
C ASN A 95 18.25 -19.73 -10.58
N LEU A 96 17.23 -18.92 -10.26
CA LEU A 96 16.53 -18.05 -11.20
C LEU A 96 17.24 -16.69 -11.41
N TRP A 97 18.43 -16.49 -10.84
CA TRP A 97 19.19 -15.23 -10.95
C TRP A 97 19.48 -14.79 -12.39
N TYR A 98 19.57 -15.72 -13.34
CA TYR A 98 19.84 -15.42 -14.74
C TYR A 98 18.69 -14.64 -15.40
N LEU A 99 17.45 -14.80 -14.92
CA LEU A 99 16.30 -14.04 -15.40
C LEU A 99 16.44 -12.56 -15.04
N LEU A 100 16.94 -12.27 -13.83
CA LEU A 100 17.28 -10.90 -13.43
C LEU A 100 18.44 -10.35 -14.28
N ALA A 101 19.47 -11.15 -14.52
CA ALA A 101 20.60 -10.72 -15.34
C ALA A 101 20.13 -10.38 -16.77
N GLU A 102 19.33 -11.24 -17.38
CA GLU A 102 18.79 -11.07 -18.74
C GLU A 102 17.87 -9.84 -18.82
N ALA A 103 16.92 -9.71 -17.89
CA ALA A 103 16.00 -8.57 -17.83
C ALA A 103 16.73 -7.22 -17.71
N ASN A 104 17.92 -7.22 -17.11
CA ASN A 104 18.74 -6.03 -16.90
C ASN A 104 19.93 -5.93 -17.88
N GLY A 105 19.83 -6.57 -19.06
CA GLY A 105 20.81 -6.41 -20.14
C GLY A 105 22.14 -7.14 -19.93
N GLY A 106 22.13 -8.24 -19.17
CA GLY A 106 23.30 -9.07 -18.91
C GLY A 106 24.21 -8.50 -17.81
N LEU A 107 23.66 -8.22 -16.63
CA LEU A 107 24.45 -7.72 -15.50
C LEU A 107 25.60 -8.67 -15.12
N THR A 108 26.84 -8.18 -15.22
CA THR A 108 28.07 -8.90 -14.83
C THR A 108 28.85 -8.23 -13.70
N ASN A 109 28.50 -6.99 -13.34
CA ASN A 109 29.21 -6.20 -12.36
C ASN A 109 28.60 -6.40 -10.95
N PRO A 110 29.41 -6.24 -9.88
CA PRO A 110 28.89 -6.32 -8.51
C PRO A 110 27.85 -5.23 -8.28
N LEU A 111 26.70 -5.64 -7.74
CA LEU A 111 25.57 -4.76 -7.46
C LEU A 111 25.98 -3.65 -6.48
N LYS A 112 25.29 -2.52 -6.56
CA LYS A 112 25.47 -1.39 -5.65
C LYS A 112 24.19 -1.13 -4.88
N ALA A 113 24.29 -0.80 -3.61
CA ALA A 113 23.17 -0.34 -2.82
C ALA A 113 22.47 0.84 -3.53
N GLY A 114 21.15 0.77 -3.60
CA GLY A 114 20.32 1.73 -4.33
C GLY A 114 20.27 1.53 -5.84
N GLN A 115 20.95 0.51 -6.40
CA GLN A 115 20.80 0.15 -7.81
C GLN A 115 19.40 -0.43 -8.06
N GLU A 116 18.78 0.02 -9.14
CA GLU A 116 17.49 -0.45 -9.61
C GLU A 116 17.65 -1.69 -10.50
N LEU A 117 16.85 -2.73 -10.26
CA LEU A 117 16.76 -3.95 -11.06
C LEU A 117 15.33 -4.16 -11.55
N ILE A 118 15.17 -4.45 -12.83
CA ILE A 118 13.93 -4.94 -13.43
C ILE A 118 13.73 -6.40 -12.99
N VAL A 119 12.53 -6.74 -12.48
CA VAL A 119 12.17 -8.09 -12.02
C VAL A 119 10.91 -8.63 -12.68
#